data_AF-V2ZK70-F1
#
_entry.id   AF-V2ZK70-F1
#
_cell.length_a   1.000
_cell.length_b   1.000
_cell.length_c   1.000
_cell.angle_alpha   90.00
_cell.angle_beta   90.00
_cell.angle_gamma   90.00
#
_symmetry.space_group_name_H-M   'P 1'
#
loop_
_entity.id
_entity.type
_entity.pdbx_description
1 polymer ?
#
loop_
_entity_poly.entity_id
_entity_poly.type
_entity_poly.pdbx_seq_one_letter_code
_entity_poly.pdbx_strand_id
1 'polypeptide(L)'
;MKKKLWILCVIAVLLSSFGLGLTAAYVTSDYSTEEFSYDQIKGFSADPHPQSAHFINIFYEGDFPGMSDIPISAERAEPGKKALNALRGQTYTRLFPLIRPSKKGIGIHEISGCSPSYIAYWDGKHLWLPDEGHWRGYAPSSPDDIEQELQSSLKLQNGITNGK
;
A
#
# COMPACT_ATOMS: atom_id res chain seq x y z
N MET A 1 -56.45 15.10 10.11
CA MET A 1 -55.08 14.72 10.54
C MET A 1 -54.32 13.86 9.51
N LYS A 2 -54.96 12.92 8.81
CA LYS A 2 -54.31 12.01 7.83
C LYS A 2 -53.52 12.71 6.69
N LYS A 3 -54.05 13.79 6.08
CA LYS A 3 -53.36 14.51 4.98
C LYS A 3 -52.04 15.19 5.40
N LYS A 4 -51.98 15.77 6.60
CA LYS A 4 -50.77 16.43 7.11
C LYS A 4 -49.67 15.41 7.47
N LEU A 5 -50.05 14.26 8.01
CA LEU A 5 -49.11 13.18 8.32
C LEU A 5 -48.51 12.57 7.06
N TRP A 6 -49.31 12.42 6.01
CA TRP A 6 -48.85 11.86 4.74
C TRP A 6 -47.83 12.76 4.04
N ILE A 7 -48.05 14.08 4.06
CA ILE A 7 -47.09 15.07 3.52
C ILE A 7 -45.76 15.01 4.28
N LEU A 8 -45.80 14.91 5.62
CA LEU A 8 -44.58 14.76 6.43
C LEU A 8 -43.82 13.47 6.12
N CYS A 9 -44.52 12.34 5.91
CA CYS A 9 -43.88 11.09 5.50
C CYS A 9 -43.22 11.21 4.12
N VAL A 10 -43.87 11.84 3.14
CA VAL A 10 -43.29 12.03 1.80
C VAL A 10 -42.03 12.91 1.86
N ILE A 11 -42.05 14.00 2.64
CA ILE A 11 -40.89 14.87 2.81
C ILE A 11 -39.74 14.13 3.51
N ALA A 12 -40.02 13.33 4.54
CA ALA A 12 -39.00 12.54 5.22
C ALA A 12 -38.34 11.50 4.30
N VAL A 13 -39.12 10.85 3.43
CA VAL A 13 -38.61 9.88 2.45
C VAL A 13 -37.77 10.56 1.35
N LEU A 14 -38.16 11.75 0.91
CA LEU A 14 -37.38 12.51 -0.08
C LEU A 14 -36.08 13.05 0.50
N LEU A 15 -36.09 13.52 1.76
CA LEU A 15 -34.88 13.96 2.46
C LEU A 15 -33.93 12.79 2.74
N SER A 16 -34.45 11.61 3.07
CA SER A 16 -33.61 10.44 3.29
C SER A 16 -32.99 9.91 2.00
N SER A 17 -33.74 9.88 0.89
CA SER A 17 -33.20 9.48 -0.42
C SER A 17 -32.18 10.49 -0.95
N PHE A 18 -32.41 11.79 -0.74
CA PHE A 18 -31.45 12.84 -1.11
C PHE A 18 -30.18 12.80 -0.27
N GLY A 19 -30.31 12.56 1.05
CA GLY A 19 -29.18 12.35 1.94
C GLY A 19 -28.36 11.12 1.57
N LEU A 20 -29.02 10.00 1.25
CA LEU A 20 -28.38 8.78 0.74
C LEU A 20 -27.70 9.00 -0.62
N GLY A 21 -28.31 9.79 -1.50
CA GLY A 21 -27.72 10.13 -2.80
C GLY A 21 -26.47 10.99 -2.67
N LEU A 22 -26.46 11.97 -1.75
CA LEU A 22 -25.30 12.82 -1.48
C LEU A 22 -24.17 12.05 -0.79
N THR A 23 -24.47 11.18 0.17
CA THR A 23 -23.44 10.34 0.79
C THR A 23 -22.88 9.32 -0.20
N ALA A 24 -23.72 8.72 -1.04
CA ALA A 24 -23.25 7.85 -2.11
C ALA A 24 -22.38 8.60 -3.12
N ALA A 25 -22.78 9.80 -3.54
CA ALA A 25 -22.01 10.62 -4.47
C ALA A 25 -20.66 11.06 -3.90
N TYR A 26 -20.63 11.49 -2.63
CA TYR A 26 -19.41 11.86 -1.91
C TYR A 26 -18.47 10.67 -1.73
N VAL A 27 -19.01 9.50 -1.38
CA VAL A 27 -18.23 8.25 -1.34
C VAL A 27 -17.68 7.95 -2.74
N THR A 28 -18.49 8.02 -3.80
CA THR A 28 -18.00 7.75 -5.16
C THR A 28 -16.98 8.75 -5.68
N SER A 29 -16.99 10.02 -5.26
CA SER A 29 -15.96 10.99 -5.70
C SER A 29 -14.59 10.68 -5.12
N ASP A 30 -14.54 10.17 -3.88
CA ASP A 30 -13.28 9.72 -3.25
C ASP A 30 -12.81 8.34 -3.77
N TYR A 31 -13.71 7.55 -4.38
CA TYR A 31 -13.45 6.27 -5.07
C TYR A 31 -13.57 6.37 -6.59
N SER A 32 -13.09 7.49 -7.15
CA SER A 32 -12.80 7.59 -8.58
C SER A 32 -12.03 6.36 -9.07
N THR A 33 -12.35 5.84 -10.26
CA THR A 33 -11.53 4.86 -11.01
C THR A 33 -10.25 5.52 -11.55
N GLU A 34 -9.69 6.44 -10.79
CA GLU A 34 -8.46 7.12 -11.10
C GLU A 34 -7.30 6.15 -10.91
N GLU A 35 -6.49 6.06 -11.95
CA GLU A 35 -5.27 5.27 -11.94
C GLU A 35 -4.12 6.15 -11.46
N PHE A 36 -3.43 5.67 -10.44
CA PHE A 36 -2.27 6.34 -9.87
C PHE A 36 -0.99 5.56 -10.16
N SER A 37 0.11 6.25 -10.42
CA SER A 37 1.44 5.65 -10.38
C SER A 37 1.93 5.53 -8.93
N TYR A 38 2.81 4.57 -8.66
CA TYR A 38 3.39 4.38 -7.32
C TYR A 38 3.98 5.69 -6.73
N ASP A 39 4.71 6.47 -7.53
CA ASP A 39 5.36 7.69 -7.05
C ASP A 39 4.38 8.80 -6.67
N GLN A 40 3.13 8.75 -7.13
CA GLN A 40 2.06 9.68 -6.72
C GLN A 40 1.39 9.28 -5.40
N ILE A 41 1.37 7.99 -5.07
CA ILE A 41 0.66 7.46 -3.90
C ILE A 41 1.58 7.01 -2.79
N LYS A 42 2.90 6.99 -3.01
CA LYS A 42 3.86 6.64 -1.97
C LYS A 42 3.71 7.60 -0.79
N GLY A 43 3.41 7.03 0.36
CA GLY A 43 3.46 7.73 1.62
C GLY A 43 4.82 7.62 2.28
N PHE A 44 4.98 8.35 3.37
CA PHE A 44 6.18 8.28 4.19
C PHE A 44 5.84 7.68 5.55
N SER A 45 6.73 6.81 6.03
CA SER A 45 6.89 6.49 7.45
C SER A 45 5.60 6.12 8.18
N ALA A 46 5.17 4.86 8.07
CA ALA A 46 4.26 4.24 9.03
C ALA A 46 5.01 3.32 9.99
N ASP A 47 4.38 3.03 11.12
CA ASP A 47 4.75 1.87 11.93
C ASP A 47 4.68 0.59 11.08
N PRO A 48 5.51 -0.42 11.39
CA PRO A 48 5.48 -1.70 10.70
C PRO A 48 4.06 -2.23 10.59
N HIS A 49 3.66 -2.68 9.40
CA HIS A 49 2.37 -3.31 9.26
C HIS A 49 2.31 -4.55 10.17
N PRO A 50 1.35 -4.66 11.09
CA PRO A 50 1.36 -5.69 12.15
C PRO A 50 1.23 -7.12 11.62
N GLN A 51 0.96 -7.27 10.34
CA GLN A 51 0.73 -8.55 9.67
C GLN A 51 1.87 -8.99 8.74
N SER A 52 2.99 -8.24 8.69
CA SER A 52 4.18 -8.63 7.92
C SER A 52 4.81 -9.91 8.48
N ALA A 53 4.96 -10.92 7.62
CA ALA A 53 5.67 -12.16 7.94
C ALA A 53 7.08 -12.19 7.35
N HIS A 54 7.27 -11.49 6.22
CA HIS A 54 8.53 -11.40 5.50
C HIS A 54 8.87 -9.94 5.20
N PHE A 55 10.14 -9.66 4.97
CA PHE A 55 10.62 -8.30 4.71
C PHE A 55 11.58 -8.25 3.53
N ILE A 56 11.34 -7.30 2.63
CA ILE A 56 12.27 -6.92 1.58
C ILE A 56 12.89 -5.58 1.98
N ASN A 57 14.23 -5.57 1.97
CA ASN A 57 15.05 -4.43 2.32
C ASN A 57 15.41 -3.69 1.04
N ILE A 58 15.07 -2.41 0.98
CA ILE A 58 15.58 -1.52 -0.06
C ILE A 58 16.84 -0.86 0.48
N PHE A 59 17.96 -1.23 -0.12
CA PHE A 59 19.24 -0.56 0.06
C PHE A 59 19.59 0.22 -1.20
N TYR A 60 20.30 1.33 -1.05
CA TYR A 60 20.94 2.02 -2.17
C TYR A 60 22.42 1.69 -2.19
N GLU A 61 22.94 1.46 -3.39
CA GLU A 61 24.37 1.22 -3.59
C GLU A 61 25.19 2.42 -3.11
N GLY A 62 26.27 2.15 -2.38
CA GLY A 62 27.12 3.19 -1.79
C GLY A 62 26.66 3.71 -0.43
N ASP A 63 25.44 3.39 0.02
CA ASP A 63 24.96 3.77 1.35
C ASP A 63 25.64 2.96 2.46
N PHE A 64 25.69 3.56 3.64
CA PHE A 64 26.24 2.99 4.86
C PHE A 64 25.12 2.82 5.91
N PRO A 65 24.26 1.79 5.79
CA PRO A 65 23.15 1.61 6.71
C PRO A 65 23.63 1.24 8.12
N GLY A 66 22.96 1.80 9.12
CA GLY A 66 23.28 1.63 10.53
C GLY A 66 24.62 2.26 10.91
N MET A 67 25.49 1.44 11.48
CA MET A 67 26.89 1.78 11.83
C MET A 67 27.89 0.99 10.97
N SER A 68 27.48 0.55 9.77
CA SER A 68 28.36 -0.20 8.87
C SER A 68 29.40 0.73 8.24
N ASP A 69 30.68 0.38 8.37
CA ASP A 69 31.77 1.04 7.60
C ASP A 69 31.91 0.47 6.18
N ILE A 70 31.12 -0.55 5.85
CA ILE A 70 31.11 -1.18 4.53
C ILE A 70 29.93 -0.62 3.73
N PRO A 71 30.18 -0.02 2.55
CA PRO A 71 29.11 0.46 1.70
C PRO A 71 28.31 -0.71 1.14
N ILE A 72 27.04 -0.48 0.86
CA ILE A 72 26.18 -1.44 0.16
C ILE A 72 26.70 -1.63 -1.27
N SER A 73 26.95 -2.89 -1.63
CA SER A 73 27.30 -3.29 -3.00
C SER A 73 26.06 -3.30 -3.91
N ALA A 74 26.28 -3.18 -5.22
CA ALA A 74 25.24 -3.35 -6.23
C ALA A 74 24.45 -4.66 -6.04
N GLU A 75 25.15 -5.77 -5.75
CA GLU A 75 24.52 -7.07 -5.49
C GLU A 75 23.55 -7.02 -4.32
N ARG A 76 23.93 -6.35 -3.22
CA ARG A 76 23.09 -6.24 -2.02
C ARG A 76 21.91 -5.28 -2.20
N ALA A 77 22.04 -4.28 -3.08
CA ALA A 77 20.97 -3.37 -3.45
C ALA A 77 19.98 -3.98 -4.47
N GLU A 78 20.40 -5.00 -5.23
CA GLU A 78 19.66 -5.56 -6.35
C GLU A 78 18.24 -6.06 -6.00
N PRO A 79 18.03 -6.84 -4.91
CA PRO A 79 16.70 -7.32 -4.55
C PRO A 79 15.71 -6.19 -4.26
N GLY A 80 16.15 -5.18 -3.49
CA GLY A 80 15.33 -4.03 -3.16
C GLY A 80 15.02 -3.17 -4.39
N LYS A 81 15.99 -3.01 -5.28
CA LYS A 81 15.82 -2.30 -6.56
C LYS A 81 14.80 -3.00 -7.45
N LYS A 82 14.83 -4.33 -7.55
CA LYS A 82 13.82 -5.11 -8.29
C LYS A 82 12.43 -4.94 -7.71
N ALA A 83 12.28 -5.11 -6.40
CA ALA A 83 11.01 -4.93 -5.72
C ALA A 83 10.43 -3.52 -5.95
N LEU A 84 11.25 -2.47 -5.81
CA LEU A 84 10.82 -1.09 -6.03
C LEU A 84 10.42 -0.82 -7.48
N ASN A 85 11.16 -1.38 -8.45
CA ASN A 85 10.82 -1.27 -9.86
C ASN A 85 9.51 -1.99 -10.19
N ALA A 86 9.24 -3.14 -9.57
CA ALA A 86 7.98 -3.84 -9.74
C ALA A 86 6.79 -3.00 -9.24
N LEU A 87 6.94 -2.31 -8.11
CA LEU A 87 5.92 -1.38 -7.64
C LEU A 87 5.74 -0.18 -8.60
N ARG A 88 6.83 0.42 -9.05
CA ARG A 88 6.79 1.56 -9.99
C ARG A 88 6.26 1.21 -11.37
N GLY A 89 6.36 -0.04 -11.78
CA GLY A 89 5.90 -0.53 -13.08
C GLY A 89 4.40 -0.73 -13.20
N GLN A 90 3.62 -0.42 -12.16
CA GLN A 90 2.18 -0.70 -12.08
C GLN A 90 1.39 0.59 -11.95
N THR A 91 0.14 0.56 -12.43
CA THR A 91 -0.87 1.54 -12.05
C THR A 91 -1.74 0.98 -10.92
N TYR A 92 -2.32 1.88 -10.15
CA TYR A 92 -3.03 1.54 -8.92
C TYR A 92 -4.37 2.24 -8.85
N THR A 93 -5.38 1.50 -8.42
CA THR A 93 -6.70 2.05 -8.10
C THR A 93 -6.92 1.97 -6.60
N ARG A 94 -7.45 3.04 -6.01
CA ARG A 94 -7.70 3.09 -4.56
C ARG A 94 -8.73 2.03 -4.15
N LEU A 95 -8.44 1.29 -3.08
CA LEU A 95 -9.37 0.32 -2.51
C LEU A 95 -10.42 0.98 -1.62
N PHE A 96 -11.56 0.30 -1.50
CA PHE A 96 -12.61 0.68 -0.57
C PHE A 96 -12.13 0.52 0.89
N PRO A 97 -12.41 1.46 1.83
CA PRO A 97 -11.77 1.51 3.16
C PRO A 97 -12.13 0.36 4.09
N LEU A 98 -13.24 -0.32 3.80
CA LEU A 98 -13.67 -1.48 4.58
C LEU A 98 -12.85 -2.74 4.23
N ILE A 99 -12.12 -2.73 3.11
CA ILE A 99 -11.19 -3.80 2.80
C ILE A 99 -10.06 -3.74 3.83
N ARG A 100 -9.64 -4.92 4.30
CA ARG A 100 -8.57 -5.08 5.28
C ARG A 100 -7.43 -5.87 4.66
N PRO A 101 -6.18 -5.60 5.09
CA PRO A 101 -5.03 -6.34 4.63
C PRO A 101 -5.16 -7.81 5.03
N SER A 102 -4.76 -8.69 4.10
CA SER A 102 -4.54 -10.10 4.42
C SER A 102 -3.34 -10.26 5.36
N LYS A 103 -3.33 -11.35 6.13
CA LYS A 103 -2.26 -11.68 7.07
C LYS A 103 -1.08 -12.34 6.35
N LYS A 104 0.12 -12.17 6.93
CA LYS A 104 1.38 -12.81 6.51
C LYS A 104 1.92 -12.32 5.17
N GLY A 105 1.67 -11.06 4.84
CA GLY A 105 2.23 -10.42 3.67
C GLY A 105 3.70 -10.07 3.80
N ILE A 106 4.21 -9.40 2.77
CA ILE A 106 5.59 -8.94 2.65
C ILE A 106 5.63 -7.45 3.01
N GLY A 107 6.32 -7.10 4.08
CA GLY A 107 6.68 -5.71 4.36
C GLY A 107 7.84 -5.28 3.47
N ILE A 108 7.79 -4.04 2.98
CA ILE A 108 8.87 -3.45 2.19
C ILE A 108 9.33 -2.22 2.95
N HIS A 109 10.61 -2.20 3.30
CA HIS A 109 11.19 -1.09 4.03
C HIS A 109 12.50 -0.64 3.41
N GLU A 110 12.67 0.67 3.42
CA GLU A 110 13.87 1.36 3.02
C GLU A 110 14.83 1.43 4.22
N ILE A 111 16.08 1.04 4.01
CA ILE A 111 17.10 1.08 5.05
C ILE A 111 18.07 2.21 4.71
N SER A 112 17.78 3.39 5.26
CA SER A 112 18.69 4.53 5.27
C SER A 112 19.02 4.90 6.71
N GLY A 113 20.30 5.10 7.01
CA GLY A 113 20.75 5.40 8.38
C GLY A 113 20.42 4.29 9.39
N CYS A 114 20.06 4.67 10.63
CA CYS A 114 19.96 3.74 11.76
C CYS A 114 18.62 3.01 11.91
N SER A 115 17.56 3.45 11.24
CA SER A 115 16.21 2.90 11.43
C SER A 115 15.54 2.62 10.08
N PRO A 116 14.95 1.43 9.89
CA PRO A 116 14.22 1.13 8.67
C PRO A 116 12.96 1.98 8.59
N SER A 117 12.66 2.50 7.41
CA SER A 117 11.41 3.19 7.10
C SER A 117 10.48 2.27 6.32
N TYR A 118 9.28 2.01 6.84
CA TYR A 118 8.29 1.17 6.16
C TYR A 118 7.59 1.97 5.07
N ILE A 119 7.73 1.52 3.82
CA ILE A 119 7.22 2.24 2.65
C ILE A 119 6.03 1.55 2.00
N ALA A 120 5.89 0.23 2.19
CA ALA A 120 4.80 -0.54 1.63
C ALA A 120 4.59 -1.87 2.35
N TYR A 121 3.39 -2.42 2.22
CA TYR A 121 3.03 -3.76 2.64
C TYR A 121 2.23 -4.44 1.52
N TRP A 122 2.70 -5.60 1.08
CA TRP A 122 2.04 -6.41 0.08
C TRP A 122 1.34 -7.59 0.74
N ASP A 123 0.03 -7.69 0.57
CA ASP A 123 -0.79 -8.71 1.25
C ASP A 123 -1.04 -9.99 0.42
N GLY A 124 -0.40 -10.09 -0.77
CA GLY A 124 -0.62 -11.16 -1.75
C GLY A 124 -1.59 -10.78 -2.87
N LYS A 125 -2.29 -9.64 -2.75
CA LYS A 125 -3.23 -9.17 -3.78
C LYS A 125 -3.25 -7.65 -3.93
N HIS A 126 -3.08 -6.93 -2.82
CA HIS A 126 -3.20 -5.50 -2.72
C HIS A 126 -1.96 -4.89 -2.11
N LEU A 127 -1.66 -3.67 -2.56
CA LEU A 127 -0.60 -2.85 -2.01
C LEU A 127 -1.18 -1.95 -0.93
N TRP A 128 -0.58 -1.98 0.24
CA TRP A 128 -0.91 -1.11 1.35
C TRP A 128 0.23 -0.12 1.54
N LEU A 129 -0.09 1.17 1.58
CA LEU A 129 0.88 2.25 1.72
C LEU A 129 0.62 3.07 2.98
N PRO A 130 1.68 3.62 3.61
CA PRO A 130 1.55 4.58 4.70
C PRO A 130 0.68 5.78 4.32
N ASP A 131 -0.19 6.20 5.21
CA ASP A 131 -1.08 7.35 5.01
C ASP A 131 -1.51 7.92 6.38
N GLU A 132 -0.88 9.03 6.79
CA GLU A 132 -1.20 9.77 8.04
C GLU A 132 -1.37 8.86 9.28
N GLY A 133 -0.43 7.94 9.51
CA GLY A 133 -0.47 7.00 10.64
C GLY A 133 -1.36 5.76 10.43
N HIS A 134 -1.95 5.61 9.26
CA HIS A 134 -2.74 4.45 8.85
C HIS A 134 -2.12 3.79 7.61
N TRP A 135 -2.73 2.67 7.21
CA TRP A 135 -2.39 1.96 5.98
C TRP A 135 -3.55 2.06 5.00
N ARG A 136 -3.28 2.62 3.82
CA ARG A 136 -4.26 2.78 2.73
C ARG A 136 -4.02 1.75 1.65
N GLY A 137 -5.09 1.07 1.23
CA GLY A 137 -5.03 -0.02 0.27
C GLY A 137 -5.21 0.43 -1.19
N TYR A 138 -4.51 -0.26 -2.09
CA TYR A 138 -4.51 -0.04 -3.54
C TYR A 138 -4.52 -1.37 -4.28
N ALA A 139 -5.33 -1.47 -5.33
CA ALA A 139 -5.33 -2.58 -6.27
C ALA A 139 -4.36 -2.27 -7.43
N PRO A 140 -3.32 -3.08 -7.66
CA PRO A 140 -2.44 -2.92 -8.82
C PRO A 140 -3.13 -3.37 -10.12
N SER A 141 -2.62 -2.88 -11.25
CA SER A 141 -3.01 -3.33 -12.60
C SER A 141 -2.73 -4.83 -12.83
N SER A 142 -1.61 -5.33 -12.32
CA SER A 142 -1.21 -6.74 -12.42
C SER A 142 -0.68 -7.25 -11.07
N PRO A 143 -1.56 -7.82 -10.21
CA PRO A 143 -1.15 -8.31 -8.90
C PRO A 143 -0.20 -9.52 -8.97
N ASP A 144 -0.37 -10.38 -9.99
CA ASP A 144 0.45 -11.58 -10.16
C ASP A 144 1.90 -11.24 -10.52
N ASP A 145 2.13 -10.21 -11.34
CA ASP A 145 3.47 -9.74 -11.68
C ASP A 145 4.19 -9.16 -10.44
N ILE A 146 3.47 -8.40 -9.60
CA ILE A 146 4.02 -7.92 -8.32
C ILE A 146 4.39 -9.10 -7.43
N GLU A 147 3.48 -10.04 -7.22
CA GLU A 147 3.74 -11.22 -6.36
C GLU A 147 4.98 -11.97 -6.84
N GLN A 148 5.10 -12.24 -8.14
CA GLN A 148 6.24 -12.94 -8.71
C GLN A 148 7.57 -12.19 -8.47
N GLU A 149 7.59 -10.88 -8.71
CA GLU A 149 8.80 -10.06 -8.53
C GLU A 149 9.19 -9.91 -7.05
N LEU A 150 8.21 -9.73 -6.16
CA LEU A 150 8.47 -9.65 -4.72
C LEU A 150 8.99 -10.97 -4.15
N GLN A 151 8.40 -12.11 -4.54
CA GLN A 151 8.90 -13.43 -4.13
C GLN A 151 10.30 -13.70 -4.68
N SER A 152 10.58 -13.30 -5.92
CA SER A 152 11.91 -13.44 -6.53
C SER A 152 12.94 -12.58 -5.81
N SER A 153 12.59 -11.34 -5.48
CA SER A 153 13.42 -10.42 -4.70
C SER A 153 13.71 -10.97 -3.29
N LEU A 154 12.69 -11.53 -2.62
CA LEU A 154 12.85 -12.13 -1.30
C LEU A 154 13.80 -13.34 -1.34
N LYS A 155 13.67 -14.22 -2.34
CA LYS A 155 14.58 -15.36 -2.53
C LYS A 155 16.02 -14.89 -2.76
N LEU A 156 16.21 -13.87 -3.59
CA LEU A 156 17.53 -13.34 -3.89
C LEU A 156 18.18 -12.71 -2.64
N GLN A 157 17.44 -11.89 -1.90
CA GLN A 157 17.90 -11.31 -0.64
C GLN A 157 18.31 -12.38 0.38
N ASN A 158 17.51 -13.44 0.52
CA ASN A 158 17.82 -14.54 1.42
C ASN A 158 19.04 -15.33 0.96
N GLY A 159 19.23 -15.51 -0.35
CA GLY A 159 20.44 -16.12 -0.92
C GLY A 159 21.71 -15.35 -0.59
N ILE A 160 21.67 -14.01 -0.71
CA ILE A 160 22.79 -13.12 -0.36
C ILE A 160 23.08 -13.15 1.14
N THR A 161 22.04 -13.24 1.97
CA THR A 161 22.18 -13.24 3.44
C THR A 161 22.74 -14.57 3.96
N ASN A 162 22.33 -15.70 3.38
CA ASN A 162 22.77 -17.04 3.79
C ASN A 162 24.11 -17.47 3.17
N GLY A 163 24.58 -16.78 2.13
CA GLY A 163 25.87 -17.04 1.47
C GLY A 163 27.08 -16.35 2.13
N LYS A 164 26.87 -15.64 3.25
CA LYS A 164 27.90 -15.02 4.08
C LYS A 164 28.04 -15.77 5.40
#